data_AF-A0A1J4V6R0-F1
#
_entry.id   AF-A0A1J4V6R0-F1
#
_cell.length_a   1.000
_cell.length_b   1.000
_cell.length_c   1.000
_cell.angle_alpha   90.00
_cell.angle_beta   90.00
_cell.angle_gamma   90.00
#
_symmetry.space_group_name_H-M   'P 1'
#
loop_
_entity.id
_entity.type
_entity.pdbx_description
1 polymer ?
#
loop_
_entity_poly.entity_id
_entity_poly.type
_entity_poly.pdbx_seq_one_letter_code
_entity_poly.pdbx_strand_id
1 'polypeptide(L)'
;MINNNHKFLSQFRGGYSSGFTLLELLIVVIIIGILATIALPQYTQTIEKARSGEAIINIGAIRVALDRYWYQNGALPSDNNFATLDIDNPNNITNKLYLYSFKDNGTISTKRKYNVTAIRLGNPDTWVKWNQTDNITGKLTRSENLGGPTS
;
A
#
# COMPACT_ATOMS: atom_id res chain seq x y z
N MET A 1 31.62 9.95 -88.97
CA MET A 1 31.60 8.64 -88.29
C MET A 1 31.67 8.88 -86.79
N ILE A 2 30.64 8.39 -86.06
CA ILE A 2 30.60 7.96 -84.64
C ILE A 2 30.73 9.08 -83.56
N ASN A 3 29.65 9.47 -82.86
CA ASN A 3 29.07 8.90 -81.61
C ASN A 3 30.04 9.01 -80.41
N ASN A 4 29.69 9.43 -79.18
CA ASN A 4 28.42 9.51 -78.46
C ASN A 4 28.59 10.46 -77.26
N ASN A 5 27.49 11.08 -76.84
CA ASN A 5 26.92 11.05 -75.48
C ASN A 5 27.78 10.26 -74.46
N HIS A 6 28.02 10.71 -73.23
CA HIS A 6 27.01 10.75 -72.18
C HIS A 6 27.40 11.79 -71.11
N LYS A 7 26.85 13.00 -71.26
CA LYS A 7 26.38 13.77 -70.09
C LYS A 7 25.25 12.95 -69.45
N PHE A 8 24.98 13.16 -68.16
CA PHE A 8 24.05 12.41 -67.30
C PHE A 8 24.66 11.07 -66.84
N LEU A 9 24.96 10.87 -65.57
CA LEU A 9 24.04 10.95 -64.44
C LEU A 9 24.82 11.33 -63.17
N SER A 10 24.73 12.59 -62.72
CA SER A 10 25.00 12.90 -61.32
C SER A 10 23.86 12.29 -60.51
N GLN A 11 24.14 11.15 -59.90
CA GLN A 11 23.22 10.41 -59.05
C GLN A 11 22.72 11.34 -57.94
N PHE A 12 21.44 11.69 -57.99
CA PHE A 12 20.73 12.20 -56.81
C PHE A 12 20.69 11.06 -55.79
N ARG A 13 21.70 10.99 -54.90
CA ARG A 13 21.61 10.20 -53.68
C ARG A 13 20.56 10.87 -52.78
N GLY A 14 19.29 10.56 -53.03
CA GLY A 14 18.20 10.81 -52.09
C GLY A 14 18.38 9.93 -50.87
N GLY A 15 19.25 10.34 -49.95
CA GLY A 15 19.22 9.82 -48.59
C GLY A 15 17.93 10.31 -47.95
N TYR A 16 16.96 9.41 -47.76
CA TYR A 16 15.81 9.69 -46.91
C TYR A 16 16.34 9.88 -45.49
N SER A 17 16.60 11.13 -45.10
CA SER A 17 16.72 11.49 -43.69
C SER A 17 15.35 11.26 -43.06
N SER A 18 15.16 10.07 -42.48
CA SER A 18 13.96 9.67 -41.76
C SER A 18 13.87 10.48 -40.47
N GLY A 19 13.22 11.65 -40.52
CA GLY A 19 12.84 12.43 -39.36
C GLY A 19 11.50 11.95 -38.81
N PHE A 20 11.34 11.96 -37.48
CA PHE A 20 10.04 11.77 -36.83
C PHE A 20 9.05 12.84 -37.29
N THR A 21 7.82 12.46 -37.59
CA THR A 21 6.75 13.42 -37.88
C THR A 21 6.19 14.00 -36.58
N LEU A 22 5.76 15.28 -36.61
CA LEU A 22 5.05 15.90 -35.49
C LEU A 22 3.75 15.16 -35.14
N LEU A 23 3.13 14.54 -36.15
CA LEU A 23 1.90 13.79 -36.00
C LEU A 23 2.12 12.47 -35.25
N GLU A 24 3.23 11.77 -35.50
CA GLU A 24 3.62 10.58 -34.72
C GLU A 24 3.81 10.94 -33.26
N LEU A 25 4.49 12.06 -32.96
CA LEU A 25 4.69 12.48 -31.57
C LEU A 25 3.36 12.94 -30.92
N LEU A 26 2.48 13.60 -31.68
CA LEU A 26 1.17 14.05 -31.20
C LEU A 26 0.27 12.87 -30.74
N ILE A 27 0.17 11.81 -31.55
CA ILE A 27 -0.66 10.67 -31.21
C ILE A 27 -0.09 9.93 -29.99
N VAL A 28 1.24 9.83 -29.88
CA VAL A 28 1.91 9.18 -28.74
C VAL A 28 1.59 9.90 -27.43
N VAL A 29 1.69 11.24 -27.37
CA VAL A 29 1.37 11.98 -26.14
C VAL A 29 -0.11 11.92 -25.77
N ILE A 30 -1.01 11.84 -26.76
CA ILE A 30 -2.46 11.66 -26.53
C ILE A 30 -2.73 10.30 -25.88
N ILE A 31 -2.16 9.22 -26.43
CA ILE A 31 -2.35 7.87 -25.89
C ILE A 31 -1.78 7.78 -24.46
N ILE A 32 -0.57 8.31 -24.22
CA ILE A 32 0.03 8.35 -22.88
C ILE A 32 -0.85 9.16 -21.91
N GLY A 33 -1.43 10.28 -22.33
CA GLY A 33 -2.33 11.09 -21.51
C GLY A 33 -3.58 10.34 -21.05
N ILE A 34 -4.20 9.57 -21.95
CA ILE A 34 -5.37 8.72 -21.63
C ILE A 34 -4.97 7.63 -20.63
N LEU A 35 -3.87 6.92 -20.89
CA LEU A 35 -3.39 5.85 -20.01
C LEU A 35 -3.01 6.36 -18.63
N ALA A 36 -2.34 7.52 -18.53
CA ALA A 36 -1.91 8.10 -17.27
C ALA A 36 -3.11 8.43 -16.35
N THR A 37 -4.20 8.93 -16.91
CA THR A 37 -5.41 9.28 -16.14
C THR A 37 -6.03 8.07 -15.45
N ILE A 38 -6.01 6.91 -16.09
CA ILE A 38 -6.53 5.65 -15.52
C ILE A 38 -5.52 5.02 -14.56
N ALA A 39 -4.23 5.05 -14.91
CA ALA A 39 -3.19 4.37 -14.17
C ALA A 39 -2.90 5.00 -12.79
N LEU A 40 -2.92 6.33 -12.67
CA LEU A 40 -2.57 7.03 -11.44
C LEU A 40 -3.43 6.67 -10.22
N PRO A 41 -4.77 6.72 -10.26
CA PRO A 41 -5.60 6.36 -9.09
C PRO A 41 -5.51 4.87 -8.72
N GLN A 42 -5.24 3.99 -9.69
CA GLN A 42 -5.04 2.57 -9.43
C GLN A 42 -3.67 2.31 -8.78
N TYR A 43 -2.64 3.03 -9.20
CA TYR A 43 -1.30 2.89 -8.66
C TYR A 43 -1.24 3.28 -7.18
N THR A 44 -1.85 4.40 -6.79
CA THR A 44 -1.87 4.85 -5.39
C THR A 44 -2.56 3.85 -4.47
N GLN A 45 -3.70 3.30 -4.89
CA GLN A 45 -4.41 2.25 -4.14
C GLN A 45 -3.58 0.97 -4.00
N THR A 46 -2.84 0.58 -5.05
CA THR A 46 -1.98 -0.60 -5.00
C THR A 46 -0.84 -0.43 -4.00
N ILE A 47 -0.23 0.76 -3.96
CA ILE A 47 0.80 1.10 -2.98
C ILE A 47 0.24 1.10 -1.56
N GLU A 48 -0.94 1.68 -1.32
CA GLU A 48 -1.56 1.65 0.01
C GLU A 48 -1.94 0.23 0.44
N LYS A 49 -2.35 -0.64 -0.48
CA LYS A 49 -2.57 -2.07 -0.19
C LYS A 49 -1.27 -2.80 0.17
N ALA A 50 -0.16 -2.49 -0.50
CA ALA A 50 1.14 -3.06 -0.13
C ALA A 50 1.57 -2.60 1.27
N ARG A 51 1.39 -1.30 1.58
CA ARG A 51 1.68 -0.71 2.89
C ARG A 51 0.78 -1.27 3.99
N SER A 52 -0.50 -1.51 3.71
CA SER A 52 -1.41 -2.15 4.67
C SER A 52 -0.99 -3.60 4.95
N GLY A 53 -0.39 -4.29 3.97
CA GLY A 53 0.29 -5.58 4.14
C GLY A 53 1.27 -5.59 5.32
N GLU A 54 2.15 -4.60 5.37
CA GLU A 54 3.11 -4.42 6.47
C GLU A 54 2.39 -4.14 7.81
N ALA A 55 1.38 -3.29 7.79
CA ALA A 55 0.59 -2.98 8.98
C ALA A 55 -0.11 -4.22 9.56
N ILE A 56 -0.61 -5.12 8.72
CA ILE A 56 -1.22 -6.39 9.16
C ILE A 56 -0.20 -7.29 9.86
N ILE A 57 1.03 -7.36 9.36
CA ILE A 57 2.10 -8.18 9.97
C ILE A 57 2.40 -7.65 11.37
N ASN A 58 2.58 -6.33 11.51
CA ASN A 58 2.82 -5.71 12.82
C ASN A 58 1.64 -5.88 13.78
N ILE A 59 0.39 -5.75 13.30
CA ILE A 59 -0.80 -6.08 14.10
C ILE A 59 -0.78 -7.54 14.55
N GLY A 60 -0.36 -8.47 13.68
CA GLY A 60 -0.21 -9.88 14.02
C GLY A 60 0.78 -10.11 15.17
N ALA A 61 1.92 -9.42 15.17
CA ALA A 61 2.89 -9.48 16.25
C ALA A 61 2.31 -8.95 17.58
N ILE A 62 1.64 -7.79 17.54
CA ILE A 62 0.97 -7.20 18.72
C ILE A 62 -0.07 -8.17 19.28
N ARG A 63 -0.85 -8.82 18.41
CA ARG A 63 -1.87 -9.79 18.80
C ARG A 63 -1.29 -10.97 19.56
N VAL A 64 -0.20 -11.56 19.04
CA VAL A 64 0.50 -12.67 19.69
C VAL A 64 1.05 -12.23 21.05
N ALA A 65 1.56 -11.00 21.16
CA ALA A 65 2.04 -10.45 22.41
C ALA A 65 0.93 -10.23 23.45
N LEU A 66 -0.22 -9.70 23.03
CA LEU A 66 -1.41 -9.58 23.88
C LEU A 66 -1.89 -10.95 24.37
N ASP A 67 -1.88 -11.94 23.48
CA ASP A 67 -2.26 -13.30 23.84
C ASP A 67 -1.29 -13.91 24.86
N ARG A 68 0.03 -13.70 24.69
CA ARG A 68 1.06 -14.11 25.65
C ARG A 68 0.86 -13.44 27.00
N TYR A 69 0.66 -12.12 27.00
CA TYR A 69 0.45 -11.34 28.22
C TYR A 69 -0.77 -11.85 29.01
N TRP A 70 -1.86 -12.17 28.32
CA TRP A 70 -3.05 -12.78 28.92
C TRP A 70 -2.73 -14.11 29.63
N TYR A 71 -1.96 -15.00 28.99
CA TYR A 71 -1.62 -16.29 29.59
C TYR A 71 -0.69 -16.17 30.80
N GLN A 72 0.12 -15.11 30.86
CA GLN A 72 1.03 -14.87 31.98
C GLN A 72 0.34 -14.18 33.16
N ASN A 73 -0.50 -13.18 32.88
CA ASN A 73 -1.04 -12.27 33.91
C ASN A 73 -2.53 -12.51 34.20
N GLY A 74 -3.23 -13.31 33.40
CA GLY A 74 -4.67 -13.56 33.54
C GLY A 74 -5.57 -12.39 33.17
N ALA A 75 -5.00 -11.28 32.72
CA ALA A 75 -5.69 -10.06 32.31
C ALA A 75 -4.99 -9.44 31.09
N LEU A 76 -5.69 -8.59 30.33
CA LEU A 76 -5.08 -7.76 29.29
C LEU A 76 -4.49 -6.49 29.91
N PRO A 77 -3.51 -5.82 29.27
CA PRO A 77 -3.07 -4.51 29.71
C PRO A 77 -4.23 -3.50 29.58
N SER A 78 -4.44 -2.68 30.62
CA SER A 78 -5.48 -1.64 30.64
C SER A 78 -5.18 -0.48 29.68
N ASP A 79 -3.90 -0.28 29.39
CA ASP A 79 -3.39 0.88 28.67
C ASP A 79 -2.71 0.46 27.38
N ASN A 80 -2.72 1.34 26.38
CA ASN A 80 -2.05 1.15 25.09
C ASN A 80 -0.52 1.36 25.20
N ASN A 81 0.13 0.61 26.09
CA ASN A 81 1.58 0.68 26.32
C ASN A 81 2.27 -0.57 25.79
N PHE A 82 3.07 -0.42 24.73
CA PHE A 82 3.80 -1.54 24.12
C PHE A 82 4.93 -2.07 25.00
N ALA A 83 5.46 -1.28 25.93
CA ALA A 83 6.53 -1.72 26.83
C ALA A 83 6.10 -2.86 27.78
N THR A 84 4.79 -2.99 28.04
CA THR A 84 4.25 -4.08 28.88
C THR A 84 4.10 -5.39 28.13
N LEU A 85 4.16 -5.36 26.79
CA LEU A 85 3.90 -6.50 25.93
C LEU A 85 5.17 -7.27 25.52
N ASP A 86 6.35 -6.89 26.02
CA ASP A 86 7.64 -7.52 25.69
C ASP A 86 7.86 -7.60 24.16
N ILE A 87 7.49 -6.52 23.46
CA ILE A 87 7.73 -6.33 22.04
C ILE A 87 8.31 -4.95 21.79
N ASP A 88 9.10 -4.82 20.73
CA ASP A 88 9.53 -3.52 20.25
C ASP A 88 8.31 -2.68 19.88
N ASN A 89 8.28 -1.44 20.35
CA ASN A 89 7.17 -0.54 20.06
C ASN A 89 7.21 -0.15 18.57
N PRO A 90 6.24 -0.60 17.75
CA PRO A 90 6.23 -0.31 16.31
C PRO A 90 6.02 1.18 16.02
N ASN A 91 5.62 1.98 17.02
CA ASN A 91 5.47 3.41 16.91
C ASN A 91 6.79 4.20 17.09
N ASN A 92 7.87 3.56 17.54
CA ASN A 92 9.17 4.18 17.76
C ASN A 92 10.10 4.12 16.53
N ILE A 93 9.59 3.67 15.38
CA ILE A 93 10.32 3.60 14.13
C ILE A 93 10.35 4.98 13.45
N THR A 94 11.53 5.43 13.01
CA THR A 94 11.69 6.64 12.19
C THR A 94 11.00 6.47 10.84
N ASN A 95 10.25 7.47 10.37
CA ASN A 95 9.45 7.42 9.13
C ASN A 95 8.31 6.38 9.12
N LYS A 96 7.71 6.11 10.28
CA LYS A 96 6.52 5.24 10.37
C LYS A 96 5.39 5.71 9.44
N LEU A 97 4.79 4.75 8.75
CA LEU A 97 3.63 4.98 7.90
C LEU A 97 2.32 4.80 8.69
N TYR A 98 2.30 3.95 9.71
CA TYR A 98 1.14 3.68 10.54
C TYR A 98 1.44 3.94 12.02
N LEU A 99 0.41 4.39 12.74
CA LEU A 99 0.37 4.45 14.19
C LEU A 99 -0.47 3.28 14.69
N TYR A 100 0.12 2.46 15.54
CA TYR A 100 -0.48 1.27 16.10
C TYR A 100 -1.01 1.54 17.51
N SER A 101 -2.19 1.02 17.79
CA SER A 101 -2.77 1.00 19.13
C SER A 101 -3.50 -0.31 19.37
N PHE A 102 -3.54 -0.73 20.62
CA PHE A 102 -4.42 -1.78 21.08
C PHE A 102 -5.27 -1.28 22.24
N LYS A 103 -6.41 -1.92 22.44
CA LYS A 103 -7.33 -1.58 23.52
C LYS A 103 -8.04 -2.84 24.00
N ASP A 104 -8.06 -3.03 25.32
CA ASP A 104 -8.96 -3.96 25.97
C ASP A 104 -10.42 -3.47 25.81
N ASN A 105 -11.27 -4.34 25.28
CA ASN A 105 -12.70 -4.09 25.08
C ASN A 105 -13.56 -4.78 26.13
N GLY A 106 -12.94 -5.14 27.26
CA GLY A 106 -13.59 -5.78 28.40
C GLY A 106 -13.46 -7.29 28.33
N THR A 107 -13.04 -7.87 29.45
CA THR A 107 -13.08 -9.31 29.67
C THR A 107 -14.46 -9.71 30.21
N ILE A 108 -15.10 -10.71 29.62
CA ILE A 108 -16.32 -11.31 30.18
C ILE A 108 -16.02 -12.75 30.58
N SER A 109 -15.92 -13.01 31.89
CA SER A 109 -15.57 -14.32 32.44
C SER A 109 -14.24 -14.83 31.87
N THR A 110 -14.22 -15.93 31.12
CA THR A 110 -13.01 -16.50 30.48
C THR A 110 -12.72 -15.93 29.09
N LYS A 111 -13.54 -14.99 28.61
CA LYS A 111 -13.44 -14.41 27.27
C LYS A 111 -12.62 -13.13 27.26
N ARG A 112 -11.53 -13.12 26.49
CA ARG A 112 -10.73 -11.92 26.22
C ARG A 112 -11.26 -11.20 24.97
N LYS A 113 -11.48 -9.89 25.08
CA LYS A 113 -11.89 -9.05 23.96
C LYS A 113 -10.93 -7.90 23.84
N TYR A 114 -10.30 -7.78 22.68
CA TYR A 114 -9.43 -6.65 22.40
C TYR A 114 -9.57 -6.24 20.95
N ASN A 115 -9.19 -5.00 20.66
CA ASN A 115 -8.95 -4.57 19.31
C ASN A 115 -7.51 -4.10 19.16
N VAL A 116 -6.97 -4.27 17.96
CA VAL A 116 -5.70 -3.71 17.53
C VAL A 116 -5.97 -2.92 16.26
N THR A 117 -5.50 -1.68 16.23
CA THR A 117 -5.76 -0.73 15.16
C THR A 117 -4.43 -0.17 14.66
N ALA A 118 -4.28 -0.06 13.34
CA ALA A 118 -3.22 0.70 12.69
C ALA A 118 -3.87 1.81 11.85
N ILE A 119 -3.53 3.07 12.12
CA ILE A 119 -4.03 4.24 11.38
C ILE A 119 -2.89 4.85 10.59
N ARG A 120 -3.11 5.12 9.30
CA ARG A 120 -2.10 5.71 8.42
C ARG A 120 -1.80 7.15 8.83
N LEU A 121 -0.53 7.47 9.02
CA LEU A 121 -0.08 8.85 9.23
C LEU A 121 -0.32 9.68 7.98
N GLY A 122 -0.96 10.84 8.16
CA GLY A 122 -1.29 11.78 7.08
C GLY A 122 -2.62 11.50 6.37
N ASN A 123 -3.23 10.32 6.56
CA ASN A 123 -4.58 10.03 6.08
C ASN A 123 -5.32 9.12 7.08
N PRO A 124 -6.04 9.68 8.05
CA PRO A 124 -6.69 8.89 9.10
C PRO A 124 -7.83 7.98 8.60
N ASP A 125 -8.36 8.23 7.40
CA ASP A 125 -9.39 7.40 6.79
C ASP A 125 -8.83 6.05 6.30
N THR A 126 -7.51 5.96 6.16
CA THR A 126 -6.81 4.71 5.86
C THR A 126 -6.40 4.00 7.15
N TRP A 127 -6.94 2.82 7.39
CA TRP A 127 -6.69 2.06 8.61
C TRP A 127 -6.86 0.56 8.41
N VAL A 128 -6.22 -0.21 9.29
CA VAL A 128 -6.44 -1.66 9.43
C VAL A 128 -6.83 -1.92 10.89
N LYS A 129 -7.92 -2.66 11.10
CA LYS A 129 -8.43 -3.01 12.42
C LYS A 129 -8.60 -4.52 12.54
N TRP A 130 -8.24 -5.02 13.70
CA TRP A 130 -8.43 -6.39 14.13
C TRP A 130 -9.21 -6.41 15.43
N ASN A 131 -10.29 -7.19 15.48
CA ASN A 131 -11.12 -7.32 16.67
C ASN A 131 -11.19 -8.79 17.10
N GLN A 132 -10.76 -9.07 18.31
CA GLN A 132 -11.03 -10.31 19.03
C GLN A 132 -12.34 -10.12 19.80
N THR A 133 -13.41 -10.81 19.40
CA THR A 133 -14.70 -10.74 20.11
C THR A 133 -14.87 -11.88 21.10
N ASP A 134 -14.26 -13.03 20.82
CA ASP A 134 -14.30 -14.21 21.69
C ASP A 134 -13.15 -15.16 21.33
N ASN A 135 -12.30 -15.48 22.30
CA ASN A 135 -11.18 -16.43 22.14
C ASN A 135 -11.62 -17.90 22.20
N ILE A 136 -12.80 -18.21 22.76
CA ILE A 136 -13.30 -19.57 22.90
C ILE A 136 -13.91 -20.03 21.57
N THR A 137 -14.69 -19.14 20.95
CA THR A 137 -15.32 -19.38 19.65
C THR A 137 -14.37 -19.08 18.48
N GLY A 138 -13.16 -18.57 18.76
CA GLY A 138 -12.18 -18.17 17.74
C GLY A 138 -12.64 -17.00 16.86
N LYS A 139 -13.66 -16.24 17.29
CA LYS A 139 -14.24 -15.17 16.48
C LYS A 139 -13.29 -13.98 16.42
N LEU A 140 -12.61 -13.91 15.29
CA LEU A 140 -11.67 -12.87 14.89
C LEU A 140 -12.22 -12.18 13.65
N THR A 141 -12.30 -10.85 13.68
CA THR A 141 -12.68 -10.08 12.49
C THR A 141 -11.57 -9.10 12.13
N ARG A 142 -11.28 -9.03 10.83
CA ARG A 142 -10.38 -8.05 10.25
C ARG A 142 -11.21 -7.12 9.36
N SER A 143 -10.99 -5.83 9.49
CA SER A 143 -11.50 -4.82 8.58
C SER A 143 -10.40 -3.86 8.21
N GLU A 144 -10.48 -3.29 7.01
CA GLU A 144 -9.55 -2.28 6.55
C GLU A 144 -10.27 -1.25 5.71
N ASN A 145 -9.75 -0.03 5.73
CA ASN A 145 -10.06 1.00 4.76
C ASN A 145 -8.73 1.48 4.16
N LEU A 146 -8.63 1.48 2.83
CA LEU A 146 -7.43 1.87 2.08
C LEU A 146 -7.61 3.21 1.35
N GLY A 147 -8.37 4.13 1.94
CA GLY A 147 -8.65 5.46 1.40
C GLY A 147 -9.96 5.56 0.62
N GLY A 148 -10.89 4.63 0.83
CA GLY A 148 -12.27 4.77 0.38
C GLY A 148 -13.09 5.63 1.36
N PRO A 149 -14.19 6.27 0.91
CA PRO A 149 -15.06 7.04 1.80
C PRO A 149 -15.59 6.16 2.93
N THR A 150 -15.38 6.60 4.17
CA THR A 150 -15.98 5.96 5.35
C THR A 150 -17.46 6.36 5.42
N SER A 151 -18.36 5.38 5.35
CA SER A 151 -19.79 5.58 5.64
C SER A 151 -20.05 5.62 7.14
#